data_AF-A0AAW1RGN0-F1
#
_entry.id   AF-A0AAW1RGN0-F1
#
_cell.length_a   1.000
_cell.length_b   1.000
_cell.length_c   1.000
_cell.angle_alpha   90.00
_cell.angle_beta   90.00
_cell.angle_gamma   90.00
#
_symmetry.space_group_name_H-M   'P 1'
#
loop_
_entity.id
_entity.type
_entity.pdbx_description
1 polymer ?
#
loop_
_entity_poly.entity_id
_entity_poly.type
_entity_poly.pdbx_seq_one_letter_code
_entity_poly.pdbx_strand_id
1 'polypeptide(L)'
;DASPLENHHVSAAYKLAISDPSLNFSTPLSKQDESILRASCIELVLATDMKKHFSIVSCFQVALKCSDLSHLACTPEVHSKWVDKLTEEFFLQGDMEAAEGLPISPLMDRSKRQGMSKSQVGFFEICALPLFTALATLIPGAKPMLDNVRANYSQWHNLNAL
;
A
#
# COMPACT_ATOMS: atom_id res chain seq x y z
N ASP A 1 -5.55 -15.01 -23.85
CA ASP A 1 -5.84 -15.74 -22.59
C ASP A 1 -6.25 -14.87 -21.39
N ALA A 2 -6.77 -13.65 -21.59
CA ALA A 2 -7.26 -12.81 -20.49
C ALA A 2 -8.78 -12.91 -20.34
N SER A 3 -9.25 -13.26 -19.13
CA SER A 3 -10.68 -13.31 -18.74
C SER A 3 -11.61 -13.93 -19.80
N PRO A 4 -11.35 -15.17 -20.27
CA PRO A 4 -12.05 -15.75 -21.42
C PRO A 4 -13.54 -15.97 -21.17
N LEU A 5 -13.92 -16.36 -19.95
CA LEU A 5 -15.33 -16.57 -19.60
C LEU A 5 -16.06 -15.23 -19.46
N GLU A 6 -15.46 -14.23 -18.84
CA GLU A 6 -16.06 -12.91 -18.69
C GLU A 6 -16.24 -12.22 -20.04
N ASN A 7 -15.26 -12.35 -20.95
CA ASN A 7 -15.40 -11.91 -22.34
C ASN A 7 -16.52 -12.65 -23.07
N HIS A 8 -16.66 -13.96 -22.84
CA HIS A 8 -17.76 -14.74 -23.41
C HIS A 8 -19.12 -14.28 -22.88
N HIS A 9 -19.25 -14.06 -21.56
CA HIS A 9 -20.49 -13.62 -20.92
C HIS A 9 -20.97 -12.29 -21.49
N VAL A 10 -20.09 -11.28 -21.55
CA VAL A 10 -20.47 -9.96 -22.08
C VAL A 10 -20.77 -10.02 -23.58
N SER A 11 -20.01 -10.81 -24.35
CA SER A 11 -20.28 -11.01 -25.78
C SER A 11 -21.64 -11.67 -26.02
N ALA A 12 -21.96 -12.72 -25.26
CA ALA A 12 -23.23 -13.43 -25.37
C ALA A 12 -24.42 -12.52 -25.03
N ALA A 13 -24.32 -11.73 -23.95
CA ALA A 13 -25.35 -10.78 -23.55
C ALA A 13 -25.66 -9.75 -24.66
N TYR A 14 -24.64 -9.14 -25.25
CA TYR A 14 -24.85 -8.18 -26.35
C TYR A 14 -25.30 -8.84 -27.64
N LYS A 15 -24.86 -10.06 -27.95
CA LYS A 15 -25.36 -10.81 -29.10
C LYS A 15 -26.86 -11.06 -28.97
N LEU A 16 -27.33 -11.47 -27.80
CA LEU A 16 -28.76 -11.67 -27.53
C LEU A 16 -29.56 -10.38 -27.73
N ALA A 17 -29.09 -9.26 -27.17
CA ALA A 17 -29.73 -7.96 -27.34
C ALA A 17 -29.77 -7.49 -28.81
N ILE A 18 -28.76 -7.81 -29.60
CA ILE A 18 -28.72 -7.49 -31.04
C ILE A 18 -29.65 -8.43 -31.84
N SER A 19 -29.68 -9.71 -31.50
CA SER A 19 -30.47 -10.71 -32.23
C SER A 19 -31.97 -10.65 -31.92
N ASP A 20 -32.33 -10.21 -30.72
CA ASP A 20 -33.71 -10.10 -30.27
C ASP A 20 -33.96 -8.70 -29.68
N PRO A 21 -34.61 -7.80 -30.45
CA PRO A 21 -34.95 -6.46 -29.99
C PRO A 21 -35.81 -6.43 -28.71
N SER A 22 -36.56 -7.50 -28.41
CA SER A 22 -37.36 -7.58 -27.19
C SER A 22 -36.51 -7.74 -25.92
N LEU A 23 -35.28 -8.24 -26.07
CA LEU A 23 -34.29 -8.35 -25.00
C LEU A 23 -33.42 -7.09 -24.86
N ASN A 24 -33.55 -6.14 -25.80
CA ASN A 24 -32.74 -4.94 -25.80
C ASN A 24 -33.36 -3.80 -24.98
N PHE A 25 -33.02 -3.77 -23.70
CA PHE A 25 -33.49 -2.73 -22.78
C PHE A 25 -32.84 -1.35 -23.01
N SER A 26 -31.75 -1.24 -23.78
CA SER A 26 -31.09 0.05 -24.05
C SER A 26 -31.77 0.88 -25.14
N THR A 27 -32.81 0.34 -25.80
CA THR A 27 -33.53 1.02 -26.89
C THR A 27 -34.05 2.43 -26.58
N PRO A 28 -34.47 2.79 -25.35
CA PRO A 28 -34.91 4.15 -25.03
C PRO A 28 -33.77 5.15 -24.83
N LEU A 29 -32.52 4.68 -24.75
CA LEU A 29 -31.37 5.50 -24.40
C LEU A 29 -30.89 6.32 -25.61
N SER A 30 -30.26 7.46 -25.32
CA SER A 30 -29.47 8.17 -26.32
C SER A 30 -28.25 7.32 -26.71
N LYS A 31 -27.69 7.55 -27.91
CA LYS A 31 -26.45 6.86 -28.32
C LYS A 31 -25.29 7.09 -27.36
N GLN A 32 -25.26 8.25 -26.70
CA GLN A 32 -24.24 8.57 -25.72
C GLN A 32 -24.40 7.72 -24.46
N ASP A 33 -25.62 7.64 -23.92
CA ASP A 33 -25.91 6.85 -22.72
C ASP A 33 -25.75 5.35 -22.98
N GLU A 34 -26.13 4.88 -24.16
CA GLU A 34 -25.92 3.50 -24.58
C GLU A 34 -24.42 3.15 -24.65
N SER A 35 -23.58 4.07 -25.12
CA SER A 35 -22.13 3.90 -25.12
C SER A 35 -21.55 3.85 -23.70
N ILE A 36 -22.03 4.69 -22.80
CA ILE A 36 -21.61 4.70 -21.39
C ILE A 36 -22.02 3.40 -20.71
N LEU A 37 -23.30 3.02 -20.84
CA LEU A 37 -23.83 1.77 -20.31
C LEU A 37 -23.02 0.58 -20.82
N ARG A 38 -22.71 0.55 -22.12
CA ARG A 38 -21.89 -0.51 -22.72
C ARG A 38 -20.50 -0.58 -22.13
N ALA A 39 -19.82 0.55 -22.00
CA ALA A 39 -18.49 0.61 -21.39
C ALA A 39 -18.54 0.10 -19.94
N SER A 40 -19.51 0.56 -19.15
CA SER A 40 -19.67 0.14 -17.75
C SER A 40 -20.01 -1.34 -17.60
N CYS A 41 -20.92 -1.89 -18.42
CA CYS A 41 -21.23 -3.32 -18.37
C CYS A 41 -20.01 -4.18 -18.72
N ILE A 42 -19.23 -3.79 -19.74
CA ILE A 42 -18.00 -4.51 -20.10
C ILE A 42 -17.00 -4.45 -18.94
N GLU A 43 -16.78 -3.29 -18.35
CA GLU A 43 -15.87 -3.13 -17.22
C GLU A 43 -16.29 -3.98 -16.02
N LEU A 44 -17.56 -3.92 -15.63
CA LEU A 44 -18.10 -4.65 -14.49
C LEU A 44 -18.06 -6.17 -14.69
N VAL A 45 -18.43 -6.67 -15.87
CA VAL A 45 -18.37 -8.10 -16.18
C VAL A 45 -16.91 -8.58 -16.24
N LEU A 46 -16.00 -7.80 -16.81
CA LEU A 46 -14.57 -8.16 -16.80
C LEU A 46 -13.95 -8.05 -15.41
N ALA A 47 -14.53 -7.30 -14.49
CA ALA A 47 -14.06 -7.16 -13.11
C ALA A 47 -14.45 -8.35 -12.22
N THR A 48 -15.41 -9.20 -12.64
CA THR A 48 -15.78 -10.42 -11.88
C THR A 48 -14.76 -11.56 -12.04
N ASP A 49 -13.75 -11.40 -12.90
CA ASP A 49 -12.63 -12.34 -12.98
C ASP A 49 -11.86 -12.35 -11.64
N MET A 50 -11.97 -13.45 -10.90
CA MET A 50 -11.31 -13.64 -9.61
C MET A 50 -9.77 -13.62 -9.68
N LYS A 51 -9.16 -13.72 -10.87
CA LYS A 51 -7.72 -13.45 -11.02
C LYS A 51 -7.38 -12.00 -10.67
N LYS A 52 -8.30 -11.05 -10.92
CA LYS A 52 -8.12 -9.63 -10.55
C LYS A 52 -8.33 -9.38 -9.06
N HIS A 53 -9.17 -10.19 -8.40
CA HIS A 53 -9.44 -10.08 -6.96
C HIS A 53 -8.18 -10.15 -6.11
N PHE A 54 -7.28 -11.11 -6.38
CA PHE A 54 -6.03 -11.24 -5.63
C PHE A 54 -5.13 -10.00 -5.77
N SER A 55 -5.13 -9.35 -6.94
CA SER A 55 -4.38 -8.11 -7.15
C SER A 55 -4.95 -6.96 -6.31
N ILE A 56 -6.28 -6.81 -6.28
CA ILE A 56 -6.97 -5.80 -5.47
C ILE A 56 -6.71 -6.01 -3.97
N VAL A 57 -6.86 -7.25 -3.48
CA VAL A 57 -6.62 -7.57 -2.07
C VAL A 57 -5.17 -7.35 -1.68
N SER A 58 -4.22 -7.77 -2.53
CA SER A 58 -2.79 -7.54 -2.29
C SER A 58 -2.46 -6.06 -2.25
N CYS A 59 -3.01 -5.27 -3.17
CA CYS A 59 -2.87 -3.82 -3.18
C CYS A 59 -3.38 -3.18 -1.89
N PHE A 60 -4.56 -3.58 -1.43
CA PHE A 60 -5.14 -3.06 -0.19
C PHE A 60 -4.31 -3.43 1.05
N GLN A 61 -3.82 -4.67 1.14
CA GLN A 61 -2.96 -5.12 2.24
C GLN A 61 -1.64 -4.33 2.30
N VAL A 62 -0.98 -4.14 1.15
CA VAL A 62 0.26 -3.36 1.07
C VAL A 62 -0.01 -1.90 1.44
N ALA A 63 -1.08 -1.30 0.91
CA ALA A 63 -1.45 0.08 1.21
C ALA A 63 -1.69 0.29 2.72
N LEU A 64 -2.43 -0.61 3.37
CA LEU A 64 -2.67 -0.58 4.83
C LEU A 64 -1.36 -0.61 5.63
N LYS A 65 -0.44 -1.51 5.27
CA LYS A 65 0.87 -1.60 5.92
C LYS A 65 1.71 -0.35 5.71
N CYS A 66 1.68 0.24 4.51
CA CYS A 66 2.33 1.52 4.25
C CYS A 66 1.70 2.69 5.03
N SER A 67 0.38 2.68 5.24
CA SER A 67 -0.31 3.71 6.03
C SER A 67 0.13 3.72 7.49
N ASP A 68 0.27 2.53 8.09
CA ASP A 68 0.77 2.35 9.45
C ASP A 68 2.20 2.92 9.62
N LEU A 69 3.02 2.78 8.57
CA LEU A 69 4.39 3.28 8.51
C LEU A 69 4.53 4.60 7.73
N SER A 70 3.46 5.39 7.61
CA SER A 70 3.42 6.54 6.71
C SER A 70 4.44 7.63 7.04
N HIS A 71 4.84 7.75 8.32
CA HIS A 71 5.87 8.71 8.74
C HIS A 71 7.22 8.51 8.04
N LEU A 72 7.50 7.31 7.51
CA LEU A 72 8.70 7.02 6.72
C LEU A 72 8.72 7.75 5.37
N ALA A 73 7.54 8.07 4.82
CA ALA A 73 7.37 8.77 3.56
C ALA A 73 7.10 10.28 3.72
N CYS A 74 7.04 10.78 4.96
CA CYS A 74 6.88 12.21 5.25
C CYS A 74 8.19 12.98 5.06
N THR A 75 8.12 14.31 5.18
CA THR A 75 9.32 15.14 5.17
C THR A 75 10.27 14.75 6.33
N PRO A 76 11.58 14.97 6.19
CA PRO A 76 12.56 14.63 7.22
C PRO A 76 12.21 15.16 8.62
N GLU A 77 11.67 16.38 8.69
CA GLU A 77 11.32 17.03 9.95
C GLU A 77 10.17 16.32 10.66
N VAL A 78 9.17 15.86 9.90
CA VAL A 78 8.04 15.10 10.43
C VAL A 78 8.48 13.69 10.79
N HIS A 79 9.25 13.04 9.92
CA HIS A 79 9.79 11.71 10.16
C HIS A 79 10.59 11.65 11.46
N SER A 80 11.52 12.58 11.66
CA SER A 80 12.38 12.64 12.84
C SER A 80 11.57 12.82 14.15
N LYS A 81 10.55 13.70 14.14
CA LYS A 81 9.64 13.88 15.28
C LYS A 81 8.91 12.60 15.68
N TRP A 82 8.51 11.77 14.70
CA TRP A 82 7.88 10.49 14.97
C TRP A 82 8.87 9.47 15.55
N VAL A 83 10.09 9.43 15.02
CA VAL A 83 11.15 8.55 15.54
C VAL A 83 11.51 8.93 16.98
N ASP A 84 11.62 10.21 17.30
CA ASP A 84 11.88 10.66 18.68
C ASP A 84 10.77 10.24 19.64
N LYS A 85 9.50 10.35 19.23
CA LYS A 85 8.35 9.92 20.04
C LYS A 85 8.35 8.41 20.27
N LEU A 86 8.58 7.62 19.21
CA LEU A 86 8.67 6.17 19.30
C LEU A 86 9.84 5.73 20.20
N THR A 87 10.97 6.43 20.08
CA THR A 87 12.15 6.17 20.91
C THR A 87 11.87 6.43 22.39
N GLU A 88 11.18 7.52 22.70
CA GLU A 88 10.79 7.81 24.08
C GLU A 88 9.81 6.75 24.63
N GLU A 89 8.85 6.30 23.83
CA GLU A 89 7.93 5.21 24.21
C GLU A 89 8.69 3.91 24.54
N PHE A 90 9.66 3.52 23.71
CA PHE A 90 10.53 2.37 23.98
C PHE A 90 11.32 2.54 25.27
N PHE A 91 11.86 3.73 25.52
CA PHE A 91 12.63 4.00 26.74
C PHE A 91 11.77 3.97 27.99
N LEU A 92 10.52 4.46 27.92
CA LEU A 92 9.59 4.36 29.03
C LEU A 92 9.25 2.90 29.35
N GLN A 93 9.06 2.05 28.33
CA GLN A 93 8.88 0.62 28.55
C GLN A 93 10.12 0.00 29.21
N GLY A 94 11.33 0.33 28.75
CA GLY A 94 12.57 -0.19 29.35
C GLY A 94 12.77 0.23 30.80
N ASP A 95 12.38 1.46 31.17
CA ASP A 95 12.42 1.91 32.56
C ASP A 95 11.44 1.13 33.44
N MET A 96 10.23 0.84 32.92
CA MET A 96 9.24 0.02 33.62
C MET A 96 9.73 -1.41 33.81
N GLU A 97 10.33 -2.01 32.77
CA GLU A 97 10.96 -3.33 32.85
C GLU A 97 12.05 -3.34 33.94
N ALA A 98 12.93 -2.34 33.97
CA ALA A 98 13.98 -2.24 34.98
C ALA A 98 13.44 -2.05 36.41
N ALA A 99 12.38 -1.24 36.58
CA ALA A 99 11.76 -1.00 37.88
C ALA A 99 11.12 -2.27 38.47
N GLU A 100 10.58 -3.14 37.62
CA GLU A 100 10.02 -4.44 37.98
C GLU A 100 11.09 -5.55 38.08
N GLY A 101 12.37 -5.23 37.89
CA GLY A 101 13.47 -6.19 37.91
C GLY A 101 13.47 -7.17 36.72
N LEU A 102 12.80 -6.82 35.62
CA LEU A 102 12.78 -7.59 34.38
C LEU A 102 13.99 -7.26 33.50
N PRO A 103 14.40 -8.19 32.60
CA PRO A 103 15.37 -7.88 31.56
C PRO A 103 14.84 -6.79 30.63
N ILE A 104 15.63 -5.73 30.43
CA ILE A 104 15.27 -4.64 29.50
C ILE A 104 15.29 -5.16 28.07
N SER A 105 14.20 -4.93 27.35
CA SER A 105 14.00 -5.33 25.96
C SER A 105 15.00 -4.65 25.01
N PRO A 106 15.38 -5.30 23.89
CA PRO A 106 16.24 -4.68 22.89
C PRO A 106 15.72 -3.31 22.44
N LEU A 107 16.63 -2.35 22.27
CA LEU A 107 16.34 -0.95 21.89
C LEU A 107 15.60 -0.10 22.93
N MET A 108 15.16 -0.69 24.05
CA MET A 108 14.42 0.00 25.11
C MET A 108 15.31 0.57 26.23
N ASP A 109 16.62 0.32 26.16
CA ASP A 109 17.60 0.85 27.11
C ASP A 109 18.04 2.27 26.72
N ARG A 110 17.52 3.29 27.43
CA ARG A 110 17.85 4.70 27.18
C ARG A 110 19.34 5.05 27.32
N SER A 111 20.12 4.25 28.04
CA SER A 111 21.57 4.43 28.13
C SER A 111 22.30 4.06 26.83
N LYS A 112 21.65 3.29 25.95
CA LYS A 112 22.20 2.81 24.67
C LYS A 112 21.55 3.47 23.46
N ARG A 113 21.26 4.78 23.55
CA ARG A 113 20.57 5.55 22.50
C ARG A 113 21.21 5.43 21.10
N GLN A 114 22.53 5.25 21.01
CA GLN A 114 23.21 5.05 19.72
C GLN A 114 22.72 3.81 18.94
N GLY A 115 22.16 2.81 19.64
CA GLY A 115 21.54 1.64 19.01
C GLY A 115 20.34 2.00 18.13
N MET A 116 19.66 3.13 18.39
CA MET A 116 18.49 3.57 17.64
C MET A 116 18.83 3.99 16.20
N SER A 117 19.94 4.71 15.99
CA SER A 117 20.33 5.11 14.63
C SER A 117 20.61 3.89 13.74
N LYS A 118 21.30 2.88 14.30
CA LYS A 118 21.59 1.62 13.58
C LYS A 118 20.32 0.80 13.34
N SER A 119 19.42 0.75 14.32
CA SER A 119 18.15 0.03 14.18
C SER A 119 17.24 0.65 13.12
N GLN A 120 17.25 1.99 12.97
CA GLN A 120 16.54 2.66 11.88
C GLN A 120 17.04 2.20 10.51
N VAL A 121 18.35 2.18 10.25
CA VAL A 121 18.89 1.69 8.97
C VAL A 121 18.45 0.25 8.68
N GLY A 122 18.58 -0.66 9.65
CA GLY A 122 18.12 -2.03 9.48
C GLY A 122 16.62 -2.15 9.23
N PHE A 123 15.81 -1.33 9.91
CA PHE A 123 14.36 -1.28 9.69
C PHE A 123 14.00 -0.79 8.28
N PHE A 124 14.72 0.22 7.76
CA PHE A 124 14.50 0.68 6.40
C PHE A 124 14.86 -0.39 5.36
N GLU A 125 16.00 -1.08 5.51
CA GLU A 125 16.47 -2.10 4.57
C GLU A 125 15.56 -3.33 4.55
N ILE A 126 15.14 -3.80 5.73
CA ILE A 126 14.41 -5.07 5.86
C ILE A 126 12.90 -4.87 5.67
N CYS A 127 12.34 -3.75 6.16
CA CYS A 127 10.90 -3.52 6.18
C CYS A 127 10.47 -2.42 5.22
N ALA A 128 10.98 -1.19 5.39
CA ALA A 128 10.41 -0.02 4.71
C ALA A 128 10.61 -0.05 3.19
N LEU A 129 11.85 -0.22 2.72
CA LEU A 129 12.18 -0.15 1.31
C LEU A 129 11.47 -1.24 0.49
N PRO A 130 11.44 -2.52 0.91
CA PRO A 130 10.67 -3.55 0.21
C PRO A 130 9.18 -3.21 0.15
N LEU A 131 8.60 -2.77 1.27
CA LEU A 131 7.17 -2.49 1.37
C LEU A 131 6.73 -1.32 0.48
N PHE A 132 7.44 -0.18 0.54
CA PHE A 132 7.11 0.98 -0.29
C PHE A 132 7.50 0.79 -1.76
N THR A 133 8.46 -0.10 -2.06
CA THR A 133 8.72 -0.52 -3.45
C THR A 133 7.54 -1.31 -3.99
N ALA A 134 7.01 -2.29 -3.23
CA ALA A 134 5.82 -3.03 -3.62
C ALA A 134 4.60 -2.10 -3.81
N LEU A 135 4.41 -1.11 -2.94
CA LEU A 135 3.35 -0.12 -3.10
C LEU A 135 3.51 0.67 -4.41
N ALA A 136 4.71 1.17 -4.72
CA ALA A 136 4.96 1.93 -5.95
C ALA A 136 4.84 1.06 -7.22
N THR A 137 5.08 -0.24 -7.13
CA THR A 137 4.82 -1.19 -8.23
C THR A 137 3.33 -1.42 -8.45
N LEU A 138 2.55 -1.57 -7.38
CA LEU A 138 1.10 -1.81 -7.45
C LEU A 138 0.31 -0.54 -7.78
N ILE A 139 0.76 0.61 -7.27
CA ILE A 139 0.16 1.92 -7.45
C ILE A 139 1.26 2.87 -7.93
N PRO A 140 1.49 3.01 -9.26
CA PRO A 140 2.54 3.89 -9.79
C PRO A 140 2.44 5.35 -9.31
N GLY A 141 1.23 5.83 -9.03
CA GLY A 141 1.00 7.16 -8.44
C GLY A 141 1.60 7.35 -7.03
N ALA A 142 1.94 6.27 -6.32
CA ALA A 142 2.58 6.30 -5.00
C ALA A 142 4.11 6.43 -5.06
N LYS A 143 4.70 6.51 -6.26
CA LYS A 143 6.15 6.68 -6.46
C LYS A 143 6.78 7.82 -5.62
N PRO A 144 6.15 9.00 -5.45
CA PRO A 144 6.70 10.05 -4.60
C PRO A 144 6.89 9.63 -3.13
N MET A 145 6.04 8.73 -2.62
CA MET A 145 6.18 8.21 -1.25
C MET A 145 7.46 7.36 -1.12
N LEU A 146 7.73 6.49 -2.10
CA LEU A 146 8.96 5.70 -2.13
C LEU A 146 10.20 6.60 -2.23
N ASP A 147 10.14 7.68 -3.00
CA ASP A 147 11.25 8.61 -3.13
C ASP A 147 11.56 9.33 -1.81
N ASN A 148 10.53 9.71 -1.05
CA ASN A 148 10.72 10.25 0.30
C ASN A 148 11.27 9.20 1.29
N VAL A 149 10.79 7.95 1.23
CA VAL A 149 11.35 6.86 2.05
C VAL A 149 12.83 6.67 1.78
N ARG A 150 13.25 6.72 0.51
CA ARG A 150 14.67 6.65 0.13
C ARG A 150 15.47 7.86 0.61
N ALA A 151 14.89 9.05 0.57
CA ALA A 151 15.53 10.26 1.08
C ALA A 151 15.77 10.16 2.59
N ASN A 152 14.76 9.77 3.38
CA ASN A 152 14.89 9.57 4.82
C ASN A 152 15.86 8.43 5.16
N TYR A 153 15.83 7.33 4.42
CA TYR A 153 16.83 6.26 4.54
C TYR A 153 18.25 6.79 4.35
N SER A 154 18.47 7.61 3.32
CA SER A 154 19.80 8.13 2.99
C SER A 154 20.34 9.02 4.12
N GLN A 155 19.48 9.78 4.78
CA GLN A 155 19.86 10.56 5.96
C GLN A 155 20.35 9.66 7.11
N TRP A 156 19.59 8.61 7.45
CA TRP A 156 20.00 7.66 8.50
C TRP A 156 21.26 6.88 8.15
N HIS A 157 21.41 6.48 6.88
CA HIS A 157 22.58 5.77 6.42
C HIS A 157 23.85 6.64 6.52
N ASN A 158 23.75 7.91 6.11
CA ASN A 158 24.85 8.86 6.22
C ASN A 158 25.21 9.20 7.67
N LEU A 159 24.22 9.28 8.57
CA LEU A 159 24.45 9.50 10.00
C LEU A 159 25.19 8.34 10.69
N ASN A 160 25.02 7.11 10.21
CA ASN A 160 25.73 5.93 10.75
C ASN A 160 27.10 5.69 10.11
N ALA A 161 27.44 6.41 9.04
CA ALA A 161 28.75 6.33 8.37
C ALA A 161 29.82 7.23 9.01
N LEU A 162 29.42 8.05 10.00
CA LEU A 162 30.26 8.92 10.82
C LEU A 162 30.49 8.30 12.21
#